data_AF-A0A4V2M1Y7-F1
#
_entry.id   AF-A0A4V2M1Y7-F1
#
_cell.length_a   1.000
_cell.length_b   1.000
_cell.length_c   1.000
_cell.angle_alpha   90.00
_cell.angle_beta   90.00
_cell.angle_gamma   90.00
#
_symmetry.space_group_name_H-M   'P 1'
#
loop_
_entity.id
_entity.type
_entity.pdbx_description
1 polymer ?
#
loop_
_entity_poly.entity_id
_entity_poly.type
_entity_poly.pdbx_seq_one_letter_code
_entity_poly.pdbx_strand_id
1 'polypeptide(L)'
;MLVIDTRSLADMHVIGKQINAIEFDHPFTLTSDGVIGDAAGVYAPESVTNDPDEDVLIDADGWEALTGMTGQYCYHGAVMHTSEFIGAQIAAHLIEMAEDEPQTFVIVTVMDDEPNDADEFEAIGWAILRRTAGE
;
A
#
# COMPACT_ATOMS: atom_id res chain seq x y z
N MET A 1 25.12 11.69 -3.89
CA MET A 1 24.58 12.94 -4.46
C MET A 1 23.22 13.11 -3.80
N LEU A 2 23.04 14.11 -2.93
CA LEU A 2 21.77 14.31 -2.24
C LEU A 2 20.85 15.05 -3.21
N VAL A 3 19.93 14.34 -3.87
CA VAL A 3 18.87 15.00 -4.64
C VAL A 3 17.88 15.52 -3.60
N ILE A 4 17.82 16.83 -3.45
CA ILE A 4 16.76 17.45 -2.65
C ILE A 4 15.55 17.46 -3.55
N ASP A 5 14.61 16.55 -3.31
CA ASP A 5 13.30 16.61 -3.93
C ASP A 5 12.68 17.98 -3.62
N THR A 6 12.48 18.80 -4.65
CA THR A 6 11.97 20.16 -4.50
C THR A 6 10.45 20.22 -4.37
N ARG A 7 9.76 19.08 -4.34
CA ARG A 7 8.31 19.04 -4.21
C ARG A 7 7.87 19.51 -2.83
N SER A 8 6.79 20.29 -2.85
CA SER A 8 6.24 20.83 -1.62
C SER A 8 5.42 19.78 -0.89
N LEU A 9 5.26 19.94 0.42
CA LEU A 9 4.30 19.16 1.21
C LEU A 9 2.88 19.23 0.63
N ALA A 10 2.53 20.34 -0.04
CA ALA A 10 1.25 20.49 -0.70
C ALA A 10 1.10 19.54 -1.90
N ASP A 11 2.17 19.32 -2.68
CA ASP A 11 2.16 18.36 -3.80
C ASP A 11 1.96 16.94 -3.28
N MET A 12 2.68 16.58 -2.21
CA MET A 12 2.53 15.26 -1.57
C MET A 12 1.12 15.03 -1.02
N HIS A 13 0.49 16.07 -0.49
CA HIS A 13 -0.89 15.99 -0.03
C HIS A 13 -1.88 15.76 -1.19
N VAL A 14 -1.67 16.42 -2.33
CA VAL A 14 -2.48 16.22 -3.54
C VAL A 14 -2.33 14.78 -4.05
N ILE A 15 -1.10 14.27 -4.12
CA ILE A 15 -0.84 12.90 -4.57
C ILE A 15 -1.47 11.89 -3.61
N GLY A 16 -1.28 12.05 -2.30
CA GLY A 16 -1.93 11.19 -1.31
C GLY A 16 -3.44 11.18 -1.48
N LYS A 17 -4.08 12.33 -1.70
CA LYS A 17 -5.52 12.41 -1.97
C LYS A 17 -5.93 11.67 -3.24
N GLN A 18 -5.13 11.73 -4.31
CA GLN A 18 -5.40 10.98 -5.54
C GLN A 18 -5.30 9.47 -5.32
N ILE A 19 -4.29 9.02 -4.57
CA ILE A 19 -4.14 7.59 -4.24
C ILE A 19 -5.31 7.10 -3.38
N ASN A 20 -5.76 7.88 -2.39
CA ASN A 20 -6.96 7.54 -1.59
C ASN A 20 -8.26 7.48 -2.41
N ALA A 21 -8.28 8.00 -3.64
CA ALA A 21 -9.44 7.93 -4.53
C ALA A 21 -9.42 6.70 -5.45
N ILE A 22 -8.34 5.91 -5.43
CA ILE A 22 -8.24 4.63 -6.13
C ILE A 22 -9.06 3.60 -5.34
N GLU A 23 -9.83 2.79 -6.05
CA GLU A 23 -10.60 1.72 -5.43
C GLU A 23 -9.66 0.67 -4.83
N PHE A 24 -10.08 0.05 -3.73
CA PHE A 24 -9.37 -1.10 -3.19
C PHE A 24 -9.30 -2.21 -4.25
N ASP A 25 -8.22 -2.99 -4.20
CA ASP A 25 -7.93 -4.08 -5.12
C ASP A 25 -7.78 -3.64 -6.60
N HIS A 26 -7.51 -2.34 -6.83
CA HIS A 26 -7.19 -1.78 -8.14
C HIS A 26 -5.71 -1.40 -8.24
N PRO A 27 -4.86 -2.26 -8.84
CA PRO A 27 -3.45 -1.97 -9.03
C PRO A 27 -3.21 -0.70 -9.85
N PHE A 28 -2.26 0.12 -9.41
CA PHE A 28 -1.89 1.36 -10.08
C PHE A 28 -0.38 1.48 -10.20
N THR A 29 0.06 2.19 -11.23
CA THR A 29 1.45 2.62 -11.40
C THR A 29 1.64 4.02 -10.82
N LEU A 30 2.80 4.26 -10.24
CA LEU A 30 3.23 5.55 -9.73
C LEU A 30 4.64 5.84 -10.26
N THR A 31 4.82 7.03 -10.85
CA THR A 31 6.13 7.50 -11.31
C THR A 31 6.83 8.35 -10.26
N SER A 32 8.15 8.52 -10.41
CA SER A 32 8.94 9.47 -9.63
C SER A 32 8.40 10.91 -9.67
N ASP A 33 7.73 11.32 -10.75
CA ASP A 33 7.07 12.64 -10.87
C ASP A 33 5.70 12.72 -10.19
N GLY A 34 5.22 11.64 -9.58
CA GLY A 34 3.90 11.59 -8.93
C GLY A 34 2.72 11.37 -9.88
N VAL A 35 2.98 10.88 -11.11
CA VAL A 35 1.91 10.52 -12.05
C VAL A 35 1.36 9.16 -11.66
N ILE A 36 0.05 9.08 -11.49
CA ILE A 36 -0.69 7.85 -11.21
C ILE A 36 -1.36 7.36 -12.49
N GLY A 37 -1.23 6.08 -12.79
CA GLY A 37 -1.86 5.43 -13.95
C GLY A 37 -2.38 4.03 -13.62
N ASP A 38 -3.24 3.49 -14.47
CA ASP A 38 -3.71 2.11 -14.39
C ASP A 38 -2.55 1.13 -14.63
N ALA A 39 -2.46 0.06 -13.83
CA ALA A 39 -1.48 -1.00 -14.02
C ALA A 39 -2.06 -2.12 -14.91
N ALA A 40 -2.21 -1.82 -16.19
CA ALA A 40 -2.87 -2.71 -17.14
C ALA A 40 -2.25 -4.13 -17.18
N GLY A 41 -3.10 -5.15 -16.99
CA GLY A 41 -2.68 -6.56 -16.99
C GLY A 41 -2.09 -7.05 -15.67
N VAL A 42 -2.04 -6.21 -14.64
CA VAL A 42 -1.69 -6.57 -13.27
C VAL A 42 -2.97 -6.77 -12.47
N TYR A 43 -3.03 -7.87 -11.73
CA TYR A 43 -4.15 -8.19 -10.84
C TYR A 43 -3.70 -8.07 -9.38
N ALA A 44 -4.59 -7.56 -8.53
CA ALA A 44 -4.42 -7.60 -7.09
C ALA A 44 -4.36 -9.07 -6.60
N PRO A 45 -3.75 -9.35 -5.45
CA PRO A 45 -3.89 -10.66 -4.81
C PRO A 45 -5.35 -11.04 -4.58
N GLU A 46 -5.66 -12.33 -4.65
CA GLU A 46 -7.03 -12.81 -4.40
C GLU A 46 -7.41 -12.69 -2.92
N SER A 47 -6.44 -12.86 -2.02
CA SER A 47 -6.62 -12.68 -0.59
C SER A 47 -5.37 -12.15 0.10
N VAL A 48 -5.60 -11.36 1.16
CA VAL A 48 -4.58 -10.90 2.10
C VAL A 48 -5.15 -11.04 3.50
N THR A 49 -4.50 -11.85 4.33
CA THR A 49 -4.93 -12.12 5.71
C THR A 49 -3.85 -11.68 6.70
N ASN A 50 -4.19 -11.43 7.96
CA ASN A 50 -3.19 -11.41 9.02
C ASN A 50 -2.44 -12.74 9.04
N ASP A 51 -1.17 -12.65 9.43
CA ASP A 51 -0.36 -13.80 9.77
C ASP A 51 0.44 -13.49 11.05
N PRO A 52 0.39 -14.34 12.08
CA PRO A 52 1.06 -14.06 13.35
C PRO A 52 2.60 -14.09 13.25
N ASP A 53 3.17 -14.71 12.22
CA ASP A 53 4.60 -14.86 12.00
C ASP A 53 5.15 -13.85 10.95
N GLU A 54 4.37 -13.55 9.91
CA GLU A 54 4.77 -12.71 8.76
C GLU A 54 4.01 -11.37 8.67
N ASP A 55 3.21 -11.02 9.69
CA ASP A 55 2.30 -9.85 9.79
C ASP A 55 1.11 -9.92 8.82
N VAL A 56 1.35 -10.19 7.53
CA VAL A 56 0.31 -10.53 6.55
C VAL A 56 0.72 -11.66 5.63
N LEU A 57 -0.22 -12.57 5.33
CA LEU A 57 -0.08 -13.57 4.27
C LEU A 57 -0.73 -13.04 2.99
N ILE A 58 -0.01 -13.11 1.87
CA ILE A 58 -0.47 -12.64 0.56
C ILE A 58 -0.62 -13.84 -0.37
N ASP A 59 -1.86 -14.16 -0.79
CA ASP A 59 -2.14 -15.25 -1.72
C ASP A 59 -1.92 -14.83 -3.18
N ALA A 60 -0.70 -14.38 -3.48
CA ALA A 60 -0.23 -14.09 -4.84
C ALA A 60 1.29 -13.91 -4.90
N ASP A 61 1.91 -14.53 -5.90
CA ASP A 61 3.34 -14.31 -6.20
C ASP A 61 3.59 -12.90 -6.72
N GLY A 62 4.72 -12.31 -6.32
CA GLY A 62 5.23 -11.03 -6.84
C GLY A 62 4.63 -9.79 -6.18
N TRP A 63 4.05 -9.92 -5.00
CA TRP A 63 3.62 -8.80 -4.16
C TRP A 63 4.36 -8.86 -2.82
N GLU A 64 4.69 -7.71 -2.26
CA GLU A 64 5.19 -7.58 -0.90
C GLU A 64 4.41 -6.49 -0.17
N ALA A 65 4.17 -6.69 1.12
CA ALA A 65 3.52 -5.67 1.95
C ALA A 65 4.52 -4.61 2.41
N LEU A 66 4.12 -3.34 2.31
CA LEU A 66 4.90 -2.23 2.83
C LEU A 66 4.66 -2.06 4.32
N THR A 67 5.73 -2.11 5.12
CA THR A 67 5.67 -1.99 6.58
C THR A 67 6.08 -0.60 7.07
N GLY A 68 5.70 -0.26 8.30
CA GLY A 68 6.09 1.02 8.93
C GLY A 68 5.38 2.25 8.38
N MET A 69 4.28 2.08 7.65
CA MET A 69 3.49 3.17 7.07
C MET A 69 2.47 3.78 8.03
N THR A 70 2.11 3.05 9.09
CA THR A 70 1.13 3.46 10.10
C THR A 70 1.63 4.61 10.99
N GLY A 71 0.70 5.46 11.43
CA GLY A 71 0.95 6.47 12.47
C GLY A 71 0.83 5.91 13.89
N GLN A 72 0.52 4.62 14.06
CA GLN A 72 0.29 4.01 15.36
C GLN A 72 1.61 3.87 16.15
N TYR A 73 1.59 4.35 17.40
CA TYR A 73 2.75 4.31 18.27
C TYR A 73 3.20 2.86 18.53
N CYS A 74 4.49 2.60 18.29
CA CYS A 74 5.17 1.31 18.47
C CYS A 74 4.71 0.16 17.55
N TYR A 75 3.79 0.39 16.62
CA TYR A 75 3.46 -0.59 15.58
C TYR A 75 4.23 -0.24 14.30
N HIS A 76 4.86 -1.24 13.70
CA HIS A 76 5.68 -1.07 12.48
C HIS A 76 5.32 -2.12 11.42
N GLY A 77 4.16 -2.76 11.52
CA GLY A 77 3.68 -3.70 10.51
C GLY A 77 3.07 -2.98 9.30
N ALA A 78 2.47 -3.76 8.42
CA ALA A 78 1.84 -3.39 7.17
C ALA A 78 0.36 -3.02 7.32
N VAL A 79 -0.31 -3.49 8.37
CA VAL A 79 -1.76 -3.31 8.55
C VAL A 79 -2.07 -1.94 9.13
N MET A 80 -2.66 -1.07 8.31
CA MET A 80 -3.16 0.24 8.74
C MET A 80 -4.59 0.14 9.24
N HIS A 81 -4.92 0.94 10.25
CA HIS A 81 -6.27 1.00 10.80
C HIS A 81 -7.24 1.64 9.79
N THR A 82 -8.51 1.26 9.82
CA THR A 82 -9.55 1.74 8.88
C THR A 82 -9.77 3.26 8.88
N SER A 83 -9.35 3.95 9.94
CA SER A 83 -9.40 5.41 10.05
C SER A 83 -8.15 6.12 9.51
N GLU A 84 -7.09 5.38 9.19
CA GLU A 84 -5.89 5.94 8.57
C GLU A 84 -6.13 6.23 7.09
N PHE A 85 -5.30 7.09 6.52
CA PHE A 85 -5.34 7.45 5.11
C PHE A 85 -3.94 7.75 4.60
N ILE A 86 -3.75 7.71 3.29
CA ILE A 86 -2.45 8.02 2.67
C ILE A 86 -2.18 9.52 2.78
N GLY A 87 -1.43 9.90 3.81
CA GLY A 87 -0.98 11.27 4.06
C GLY A 87 0.26 11.65 3.25
N ALA A 88 0.70 12.90 3.41
CA ALA A 88 1.85 13.43 2.67
C ALA A 88 3.15 12.62 2.89
N GLN A 89 3.36 12.07 4.08
CA GLN A 89 4.56 11.28 4.38
C GLN A 89 4.56 9.92 3.68
N ILE A 90 3.42 9.21 3.68
CA ILE A 90 3.28 7.94 2.95
C ILE A 90 3.41 8.21 1.45
N ALA A 91 2.75 9.25 0.93
CA ALA A 91 2.85 9.62 -0.48
C ALA A 91 4.29 9.94 -0.90
N ALA A 92 5.04 10.68 -0.09
CA ALA A 92 6.45 10.97 -0.34
C ALA A 92 7.30 9.70 -0.39
N HIS A 93 7.02 8.74 0.51
CA HIS A 93 7.75 7.47 0.54
C HIS A 93 7.45 6.57 -0.67
N LEU A 94 6.19 6.49 -1.10
CA LEU A 94 5.82 5.74 -2.33
C LEU A 94 6.49 6.33 -3.58
N ILE A 95 6.65 7.65 -3.61
CA ILE A 95 7.38 8.36 -4.67
C ILE A 95 8.88 8.09 -4.61
N GLU A 96 9.46 8.09 -3.41
CA GLU A 96 10.88 7.74 -3.20
C GLU A 96 11.17 6.34 -3.75
N MET A 97 10.27 5.38 -3.52
CA MET A 97 10.37 4.03 -4.11
C MET A 97 10.30 4.04 -5.65
N ALA A 98 9.66 5.03 -6.25
CA ALA A 98 9.49 5.17 -7.70
C ALA A 98 10.54 6.06 -8.37
N GLU A 99 11.61 6.47 -7.67
CA GLU A 99 12.64 7.39 -8.19
C GLU A 99 13.32 6.86 -9.47
N ASP A 100 13.71 5.59 -9.49
CA ASP A 100 14.47 5.00 -10.59
C ASP A 100 13.58 4.53 -11.76
N GLU A 101 12.41 3.99 -11.45
CA GLU A 101 11.44 3.49 -12.44
C GLU A 101 10.01 3.51 -11.88
N PRO A 102 8.98 3.58 -12.74
CA PRO A 102 7.59 3.49 -12.30
C PRO A 102 7.33 2.21 -11.51
N GLN A 103 6.77 2.36 -10.31
CA GLN A 103 6.44 1.24 -9.43
C GLN A 103 4.96 0.93 -9.50
N THR A 104 4.61 -0.33 -9.30
CA THR A 104 3.21 -0.77 -9.21
C THR A 104 2.84 -1.05 -7.77
N PHE A 105 1.71 -0.51 -7.35
CA PHE A 105 1.17 -0.67 -6.01
C PHE A 105 -0.29 -1.11 -6.07
N VAL A 106 -0.79 -1.65 -4.96
CA VAL A 106 -2.22 -1.87 -4.75
C VAL A 106 -2.57 -1.61 -3.29
N ILE A 107 -3.77 -1.11 -3.04
CA ILE A 107 -4.35 -0.98 -1.70
C ILE A 107 -5.33 -2.13 -1.53
N VAL A 108 -5.15 -2.92 -0.47
CA VAL A 108 -5.92 -4.14 -0.23
C VAL A 108 -6.54 -4.11 1.16
N THR A 109 -7.67 -4.78 1.30
CA THR A 109 -8.24 -5.07 2.62
C THR A 109 -7.48 -6.24 3.23
N VAL A 110 -7.15 -6.15 4.52
CA VAL A 110 -6.57 -7.27 5.27
C VAL A 110 -7.68 -7.90 6.08
N MET A 111 -7.93 -9.18 5.83
CA MET A 111 -8.94 -9.98 6.52
C MET A 111 -8.33 -10.68 7.73
N ASP A 112 -9.14 -10.95 8.75
CA ASP A 112 -8.79 -11.88 9.82
C ASP A 112 -8.64 -13.31 9.26
N ASP A 113 -7.72 -14.09 9.80
CA ASP A 113 -7.45 -15.49 9.44
C ASP A 113 -8.32 -16.44 10.30
N GLU A 114 -8.84 -15.94 11.40
CA GLU A 114 -9.85 -16.59 12.22
C GLU A 114 -11.24 -15.97 12.01
N PRO A 115 -12.29 -16.77 11.81
CA PRO A 115 -13.64 -16.25 11.75
C PRO A 115 -14.10 -15.75 13.12
N ASN A 116 -14.94 -14.72 13.14
CA ASN A 116 -15.56 -14.22 14.36
C ASN A 116 -16.66 -15.18 14.89
N ASP A 117 -17.32 -14.80 15.99
CA ASP A 117 -18.41 -15.59 16.63
C ASP A 117 -19.61 -15.88 15.69
N ALA A 118 -19.71 -15.21 14.54
CA ALA A 118 -20.74 -15.42 13.53
C ALA A 118 -20.26 -16.27 12.33
N ASP A 119 -19.09 -16.92 12.42
CA ASP A 119 -18.42 -17.63 11.33
C ASP A 119 -18.11 -16.71 10.12
N GLU A 120 -17.95 -15.40 10.34
CA GLU A 120 -17.63 -14.40 9.32
C GLU A 120 -16.18 -13.90 9.47
N PHE A 121 -15.47 -13.74 8.35
CA PHE A 121 -14.15 -13.10 8.33
C PHE A 121 -14.31 -11.59 8.32
N GLU A 122 -13.68 -10.90 9.28
CA GLU A 122 -13.76 -9.45 9.42
C GLU A 122 -12.52 -8.78 8.83
N ALA A 123 -12.70 -7.60 8.22
CA ALA A 123 -11.57 -6.77 7.83
C ALA A 123 -10.93 -6.14 9.07
N ILE A 124 -9.66 -6.44 9.32
CA ILE A 124 -8.91 -5.90 10.47
C ILE A 124 -8.20 -4.58 10.13
N GLY A 125 -8.09 -4.26 8.84
CA GLY A 125 -7.41 -3.06 8.35
C GLY A 125 -7.18 -3.09 6.86
N TRP A 126 -6.20 -2.32 6.42
CA TRP A 126 -5.79 -2.24 5.02
C TRP A 126 -4.27 -2.15 4.90
N ALA A 127 -3.73 -2.59 3.77
CA ALA A 127 -2.29 -2.55 3.51
C ALA A 127 -2.01 -1.94 2.13
N ILE A 128 -0.80 -1.43 1.95
CA ILE A 128 -0.26 -1.12 0.62
C ILE A 128 0.69 -2.25 0.26
N LEU A 129 0.46 -2.86 -0.88
CA LEU A 129 1.39 -3.82 -1.44
C LEU A 129 2.16 -3.18 -2.60
N ARG A 130 3.44 -3.52 -2.72
CA ARG A 130 4.27 -3.19 -3.88
C ARG A 130 4.45 -4.44 -4.72
N ARG A 131 4.34 -4.31 -6.04
CA ARG A 131 4.70 -5.38 -6.96
C ARG A 131 6.21 -5.56 -6.90
N THR A 132 6.68 -6.73 -6.49
CA THR A 132 8.06 -7.13 -6.70
C THR A 132 8.17 -7.67 -8.12
N ALA A 133 9.26 -7.37 -8.83
CA ALA A 133 9.50 -8.00 -10.12
C ALA A 133 9.53 -9.52 -9.89
N GLY A 134 8.48 -10.22 -10.34
CA GLY A 134 8.49 -11.67 -10.39
C GLY A 134 9.55 -12.10 -11.40
N GLU A 135 10.36 -13.11 -11.04
CA GLU A 135 11.26 -13.77 -11.99
C GLU A 135 10.55 -14.25 -13.26
#